data_AF-J3LC83-F1
#
_entry.id   AF-J3LC83-F1
#
_cell.length_a   1.000
_cell.length_b   1.000
_cell.length_c   1.000
_cell.angle_alpha   90.00
_cell.angle_beta   90.00
_cell.angle_gamma   90.00
#
_symmetry.space_group_name_H-M   'P 1'
#
loop_
_entity.id
_entity.type
_entity.pdbx_description
1 polymer ?
#
loop_
_entity_poly.entity_id
_entity_poly.type
_entity_poly.pdbx_seq_one_letter_code
_entity_poly.pdbx_strand_id
1 'polypeptide(L)'
;MDYWTPPMLKWDTPVNKWKKMLSKDPIEDAKYFLAGPFGKGFHVLTNKEDLLVYTPNTNDKRRELTMSSVKTYHVRRNPRPTMPEPGEVLARYLVESRGKLLMVVRFVSSEKATVAFDVFRLDQPQPPSWSWNWKKLTFDTLVDRSIFLKQGCSVSVEMRCPFPLNIYFLDDSARFDGAGTSQTPQIENPFPCRDAGRCCLVDQSIDHCLPREPPSDCSPWVWFFLPESGAMHRSSAMESV
;
A
#
# COMPACT_ATOMS: atom_id res chain seq x y z
N MET A 1 29.11 11.23 11.25
CA MET A 1 28.10 10.48 10.48
C MET A 1 26.84 10.50 11.30
N ASP A 2 25.93 11.42 10.97
CA ASP A 2 24.68 11.60 11.71
C ASP A 2 23.68 10.55 11.26
N TYR A 3 23.33 9.64 12.17
CA TYR A 3 22.32 8.61 11.93
C TYR A 3 20.98 9.26 11.59
N TRP A 4 20.46 8.90 10.42
CA TRP A 4 19.15 9.32 9.92
C TRP A 4 18.06 8.52 10.63
N THR A 5 17.86 8.79 11.92
CA THR A 5 16.67 8.28 12.62
C THR A 5 15.61 9.37 12.51
N PRO A 6 14.41 9.10 11.93
CA PRO A 6 13.29 10.00 12.08
C PRO A 6 13.06 10.15 13.60
N PRO A 7 13.15 11.36 14.14
CA PRO A 7 13.04 11.57 15.57
C PRO A 7 11.59 11.31 15.98
N MET A 8 11.41 10.18 16.63
CA MET A 8 10.19 9.86 17.34
C MET A 8 10.12 10.81 18.54
N LEU A 9 9.15 11.74 18.56
CA LEU A 9 9.01 12.65 19.70
C LEU A 9 8.86 11.90 21.01
N LYS A 10 9.23 12.60 22.08
CA LYS A 10 8.99 12.25 23.47
C LYS A 10 7.59 11.67 23.68
N TRP A 11 7.61 10.46 24.24
CA TRP A 11 6.55 9.53 24.59
C TRP A 11 5.54 10.05 25.65
N ASP A 12 5.46 11.37 25.88
CA ASP A 12 4.86 11.95 27.08
C ASP A 12 3.33 12.14 26.97
N THR A 13 2.73 11.81 25.84
CA THR A 13 1.26 11.82 25.70
C THR A 13 0.68 10.54 26.32
N PRO A 14 -0.29 10.63 27.26
CA PRO A 14 -0.84 9.45 27.94
C PRO A 14 -1.30 8.39 26.93
N VAL A 15 -0.88 7.14 27.12
CA VAL A 15 -1.19 5.97 26.25
C VAL A 15 -2.68 5.88 25.91
N ASN A 16 -3.56 6.32 26.81
CA ASN A 16 -5.01 6.33 26.63
C ASN A 16 -5.49 7.25 25.51
N LYS A 17 -4.75 8.32 25.19
CA LYS A 17 -5.06 9.22 24.07
C LYS A 17 -4.65 8.59 22.73
N TRP A 18 -3.51 7.90 22.70
CA TRP A 18 -3.02 7.15 21.53
C TRP A 18 -3.91 5.97 21.16
N LYS A 19 -4.34 5.18 22.15
CA LYS A 19 -5.25 4.04 21.91
C LYS A 19 -6.54 4.45 21.20
N LYS A 20 -7.02 5.69 21.42
CA LYS A 20 -8.20 6.23 20.71
C LYS A 20 -7.94 6.56 19.24
N MET A 21 -6.67 6.76 18.85
CA MET A 21 -6.26 7.08 17.49
C MET A 21 -5.80 5.85 16.70
N LEU A 22 -5.54 4.72 17.36
CA LEU A 22 -5.19 3.48 16.67
C LEU A 22 -6.39 2.92 15.91
N SER A 23 -6.12 2.34 14.74
CA SER A 23 -7.11 1.50 14.07
C SER A 23 -7.54 0.37 15.02
N LYS A 24 -8.85 0.15 15.11
CA LYS A 24 -9.40 -1.03 15.82
C LYS A 24 -9.25 -2.30 14.99
N ASP A 25 -9.13 -2.13 13.68
CA ASP A 25 -9.02 -3.20 12.70
C ASP A 25 -7.55 -3.38 12.26
N PRO A 26 -7.13 -4.61 11.94
CA PRO A 26 -5.79 -4.87 11.40
C PRO A 26 -5.47 -3.95 10.21
N ILE A 27 -4.26 -3.38 10.24
CA ILE A 27 -3.75 -2.53 9.16
C ILE A 27 -3.21 -3.42 8.06
N GLU A 28 -3.70 -3.21 6.85
CA GLU A 28 -3.28 -3.88 5.63
C GLU A 28 -2.12 -3.15 4.96
N ASP A 29 -2.20 -1.82 4.83
CA ASP A 29 -1.16 -1.02 4.21
C ASP A 29 -1.23 0.44 4.66
N ALA A 30 -0.15 1.18 4.48
CA ALA A 30 -0.09 2.61 4.76
C ALA A 30 0.78 3.33 3.75
N LYS A 31 0.30 4.47 3.23
CA LYS A 31 1.07 5.30 2.30
C LYS A 31 0.82 6.77 2.56
N TYR A 32 1.88 7.56 2.48
CA TYR A 32 1.80 9.01 2.59
C TYR A 32 1.44 9.63 1.24
N PHE A 33 0.46 10.53 1.25
CA PHE A 33 0.06 11.30 0.07
C PHE A 33 0.23 12.79 0.34
N LEU A 34 0.88 13.48 -0.59
CA LEU A 34 0.97 14.94 -0.55
C LEU A 34 -0.34 15.60 -0.99
N ALA A 35 -0.99 15.02 -2.01
CA ALA A 35 -2.27 15.45 -2.56
C ALA A 35 -3.18 14.23 -2.77
N GLY A 36 -3.59 13.58 -1.68
CA GLY A 36 -4.46 12.41 -1.72
C GLY A 36 -5.95 12.79 -1.88
N PRO A 37 -6.82 11.81 -2.14
CA PRO A 37 -8.27 12.02 -2.26
C PRO A 37 -8.91 12.59 -0.97
N PHE A 38 -8.29 12.37 0.19
CA PHE A 38 -8.72 12.92 1.47
C PHE A 38 -7.80 14.04 1.98
N GLY A 39 -6.97 14.60 1.11
CA GLY A 39 -5.96 15.61 1.44
C GLY A 39 -4.59 15.01 1.76
N LYS A 40 -3.74 15.85 2.36
CA LYS A 40 -2.37 15.50 2.74
C LYS A 40 -2.36 14.62 3.98
N GLY A 41 -1.65 13.50 3.96
CA GLY A 41 -1.43 12.69 5.16
C GLY A 41 -1.15 11.21 4.88
N PHE A 42 -0.98 10.45 5.96
CA PHE A 42 -0.83 9.00 5.91
C PHE A 42 -2.20 8.36 5.77
N HIS A 43 -2.44 7.75 4.61
CA HIS A 43 -3.62 6.95 4.34
C HIS A 43 -3.31 5.51 4.76
N VAL A 44 -4.13 4.97 5.63
CA VAL A 44 -3.97 3.64 6.23
C VAL A 44 -5.18 2.81 5.85
N LEU A 45 -4.93 1.69 5.17
CA LEU A 45 -5.93 0.72 4.75
C LEU A 45 -6.10 -0.35 5.83
N THR A 46 -7.34 -0.69 6.16
CA THR A 46 -7.64 -1.79 7.08
C THR A 46 -8.04 -3.06 6.33
N ASN A 47 -8.11 -4.20 7.04
CA ASN A 47 -8.62 -5.46 6.50
C ASN A 47 -10.11 -5.41 6.10
N LYS A 48 -10.85 -4.40 6.59
CA LYS A 48 -12.23 -4.09 6.18
C LYS A 48 -12.31 -3.15 4.97
N GLU A 49 -11.17 -2.76 4.40
CA GLU A 49 -11.04 -1.84 3.26
C GLU A 49 -11.44 -0.40 3.56
N ASP A 50 -11.58 -0.07 4.84
CA ASP A 50 -11.77 1.29 5.31
C ASP A 50 -10.44 2.04 5.29
N LEU A 51 -10.53 3.37 5.17
CA LEU A 51 -9.36 4.24 5.15
C LEU A 51 -9.32 5.13 6.39
N LEU A 52 -8.20 5.12 7.09
CA LEU A 52 -7.87 6.11 8.12
C LEU A 52 -6.86 7.09 7.54
N VAL A 53 -7.08 8.38 7.78
CA VAL A 53 -6.18 9.44 7.30
C VAL A 53 -5.61 10.17 8.51
N TYR A 54 -4.33 9.94 8.77
CA TYR A 54 -3.58 10.63 9.81
C TYR A 54 -2.93 11.87 9.20
N THR A 55 -3.37 13.04 9.65
CA THR A 55 -2.86 14.32 9.15
C THR A 55 -1.70 14.78 10.03
N PRO A 56 -0.49 14.97 9.47
CA PRO A 56 0.64 15.51 10.23
C PRO A 56 0.35 16.93 10.72
N ASN A 57 0.98 17.32 11.82
CA ASN A 57 0.95 18.70 12.29
C ASN A 57 1.92 19.55 11.46
N THR A 58 1.48 20.74 11.03
CA THR A 58 2.30 21.65 10.22
C THR A 58 3.22 22.53 11.06
N ASN A 59 2.95 22.64 12.37
CA ASN A 59 3.70 23.50 13.30
C ASN A 59 4.70 22.72 14.14
N ASP A 60 4.92 21.44 13.81
CA ASP A 60 5.92 20.61 14.46
C ASP A 60 7.31 21.23 14.33
N LYS A 61 8.10 21.16 15.41
CA LYS A 61 9.48 21.65 15.35
C LYS A 61 10.26 20.80 14.35
N ARG A 62 11.41 21.32 13.91
CA ARG A 62 12.36 20.52 13.14
C ARG A 62 12.64 19.26 13.95
N ARG A 63 12.53 18.09 13.31
CA ARG A 63 12.67 16.77 13.96
C ARG A 63 11.46 16.32 14.79
N GLU A 64 10.28 16.82 14.49
CA GLU A 64 9.04 16.36 15.10
C GLU A 64 8.06 15.85 14.03
N LEU A 65 7.37 14.74 14.29
CA LEU A 65 6.26 14.24 13.48
C LEU A 65 5.11 13.79 14.41
N THR A 66 4.21 14.71 14.68
CA THR A 66 2.96 14.50 15.42
C THR A 66 1.76 14.54 14.47
N MET A 67 0.66 13.94 14.90
CA MET A 67 -0.58 13.93 14.12
C MET A 67 -1.57 14.94 14.72
N SER A 68 -2.10 15.84 13.89
CA SER A 68 -3.09 16.84 14.27
C SER A 68 -4.50 16.25 14.35
N SER A 69 -4.80 15.26 13.51
CA SER A 69 -6.11 14.59 13.47
C SER A 69 -6.01 13.21 12.82
N VAL A 70 -7.02 12.39 13.11
CA VAL A 70 -7.31 11.15 12.38
C VAL A 70 -8.77 11.19 11.92
N LYS A 71 -9.01 10.87 10.65
CA LYS A 71 -10.35 10.71 10.09
C LYS A 71 -10.52 9.30 9.58
N THR A 72 -11.67 8.69 9.85
CA THR A 72 -12.03 7.36 9.37
C THR A 72 -13.07 7.50 8.26
N TYR A 73 -12.83 6.81 7.15
CA TYR A 73 -13.71 6.74 5.99
C TYR A 73 -14.13 5.29 5.79
N HIS A 74 -15.42 5.04 5.94
CA HIS A 74 -15.99 3.75 5.62
C HIS A 74 -16.19 3.64 4.11
N VAL A 75 -15.48 2.72 3.46
CA VAL A 75 -15.47 2.61 2.00
C VAL A 75 -15.97 1.24 1.60
N ARG A 76 -16.99 1.20 0.74
CA ARG A 76 -17.61 -0.06 0.30
C ARG A 76 -17.18 -0.40 -1.12
N ARG A 77 -17.02 -1.69 -1.44
CA ARG A 77 -16.95 -2.14 -2.85
C ARG A 77 -18.28 -1.87 -3.55
N ASN A 78 -18.23 -1.24 -4.73
CA ASN A 78 -19.40 -1.01 -5.57
C ASN A 78 -19.09 -1.40 -7.05
N PRO A 79 -19.84 -2.36 -7.63
CA PRO A 79 -20.85 -3.20 -6.98
C PRO A 79 -20.22 -4.12 -5.92
N ARG A 80 -21.07 -4.67 -5.04
CA ARG A 80 -20.62 -5.75 -4.15
C ARG A 80 -20.10 -6.92 -5.01
N PRO A 81 -19.13 -7.70 -4.51
CA PRO A 81 -18.65 -8.88 -5.22
C PRO A 81 -19.83 -9.76 -5.60
N THR A 82 -20.05 -9.92 -6.91
CA THR A 82 -21.13 -10.75 -7.47
C THR A 82 -20.67 -12.17 -7.70
N MET A 83 -19.34 -12.36 -7.83
CA MET A 83 -18.67 -13.65 -7.94
C MET A 83 -17.85 -13.91 -6.68
N PRO A 84 -17.66 -15.18 -6.29
CA PRO A 84 -16.76 -15.55 -5.22
C PRO A 84 -15.34 -15.06 -5.53
N GLU A 85 -14.60 -14.71 -4.47
CA GLU A 85 -13.22 -14.29 -4.61
C GLU A 85 -12.36 -15.43 -5.18
N PRO A 86 -11.35 -15.14 -6.02
CA PRO A 86 -10.54 -16.18 -6.68
C PRO A 86 -9.73 -17.07 -5.73
N GLY A 87 -9.60 -16.68 -4.46
CA GLY A 87 -8.84 -17.38 -3.43
C GLY A 87 -8.89 -16.63 -2.10
N GLU A 88 -7.97 -16.96 -1.18
CA GLU A 88 -7.81 -16.24 0.09
C GLU A 88 -7.13 -14.89 -0.16
N VAL A 89 -7.62 -13.82 0.47
CA VAL A 89 -6.93 -12.53 0.42
C VAL A 89 -5.65 -12.60 1.24
N LEU A 90 -4.51 -12.49 0.57
CA LEU A 90 -3.19 -12.42 1.20
C LEU A 90 -2.91 -11.02 1.76
N ALA A 91 -3.14 -10.01 0.92
CA ALA A 91 -2.80 -8.64 1.23
C ALA A 91 -3.61 -7.66 0.38
N ARG A 92 -3.72 -6.44 0.89
CA ARG A 92 -4.27 -5.29 0.16
C ARG A 92 -3.24 -4.18 0.17
N TYR A 93 -2.99 -3.57 -0.98
CA TYR A 93 -1.95 -2.56 -1.19
C TYR A 93 -2.55 -1.23 -1.62
N LEU A 94 -1.99 -0.13 -1.13
CA LEU A 94 -2.32 1.22 -1.56
C LEU A 94 -1.32 1.72 -2.60
N VAL A 95 -1.83 2.12 -3.77
CA VAL A 95 -1.02 2.63 -4.88
C VAL A 95 -1.54 4.00 -5.30
N GLU A 96 -0.62 4.93 -5.52
CA GLU A 96 -0.95 6.18 -6.20
C GLU A 96 -0.70 5.98 -7.70
N SER A 97 -1.67 6.33 -8.53
CA SER A 97 -1.49 6.32 -9.99
C SER A 97 -2.29 7.46 -10.61
N ARG A 98 -1.61 8.39 -11.31
CA ARG A 98 -2.21 9.59 -11.92
C ARG A 98 -3.09 10.41 -10.96
N GLY A 99 -2.61 10.63 -9.73
CA GLY A 99 -3.35 11.35 -8.69
C GLY A 99 -4.63 10.64 -8.20
N LYS A 100 -4.81 9.36 -8.55
CA LYS A 100 -5.89 8.52 -8.03
C LYS A 100 -5.33 7.51 -7.04
N LEU A 101 -6.12 7.22 -6.01
CA LEU A 101 -5.83 6.16 -5.05
C LEU A 101 -6.39 4.85 -5.56
N LEU A 102 -5.52 3.86 -5.69
CA LEU A 102 -5.86 2.50 -6.04
C LEU A 102 -5.65 1.60 -4.82
N MET A 103 -6.53 0.61 -4.68
CA MET A 103 -6.34 -0.55 -3.81
C MET A 103 -6.10 -1.77 -4.71
N VAL A 104 -5.00 -2.48 -4.50
CA VAL A 104 -4.74 -3.75 -5.19
C VAL A 104 -4.89 -4.88 -4.19
N VAL A 105 -5.77 -5.84 -4.47
CA VAL A 105 -6.02 -7.02 -3.64
C VAL A 105 -5.30 -8.20 -4.27
N ARG A 106 -4.50 -8.91 -3.48
CA ARG A 106 -3.76 -10.11 -3.90
C ARG A 106 -4.41 -11.35 -3.31
N PHE A 107 -4.69 -12.31 -4.17
CA PHE A 107 -5.29 -13.59 -3.79
C PHE A 107 -4.26 -14.72 -3.89
N VAL A 108 -4.33 -15.65 -2.94
CA VAL A 108 -3.51 -16.87 -2.94
C VAL A 108 -4.37 -18.13 -2.89
N SER A 109 -3.81 -19.23 -3.40
CA SER A 109 -4.36 -20.57 -3.21
C SER A 109 -4.13 -21.07 -1.78
N SER A 110 -4.70 -22.23 -1.46
CA SER A 110 -4.40 -22.97 -0.22
C SER A 110 -2.92 -23.30 -0.06
N GLU A 111 -2.17 -23.42 -1.17
CA GLU A 111 -0.72 -23.67 -1.20
C GLU A 111 0.10 -22.38 -1.05
N LYS A 112 -0.56 -21.25 -0.76
CA LYS A 112 0.05 -19.91 -0.57
C LYS A 112 0.78 -19.37 -1.80
N ALA A 113 0.46 -19.89 -2.99
CA ALA A 113 0.89 -19.32 -4.26
C ALA A 113 -0.10 -18.25 -4.71
N THR A 114 0.39 -17.13 -5.27
CA THR A 114 -0.48 -16.10 -5.84
C THR A 114 -1.26 -16.65 -7.02
N VAL A 115 -2.56 -16.37 -7.07
CA VAL A 115 -3.47 -16.85 -8.14
C VAL A 115 -4.15 -15.73 -8.92
N ALA A 116 -4.35 -14.56 -8.32
CA ALA A 116 -5.03 -13.45 -8.98
C ALA A 116 -4.79 -12.11 -8.30
N PHE A 117 -5.08 -11.04 -9.03
CA PHE A 117 -5.16 -9.69 -8.50
C PHE A 117 -6.46 -9.00 -8.91
N ASP A 118 -7.02 -8.23 -7.99
CA ASP A 118 -8.07 -7.25 -8.29
C ASP A 118 -7.55 -5.84 -8.04
N VAL A 119 -7.86 -4.91 -8.94
CA VAL A 119 -7.53 -3.49 -8.79
C VAL A 119 -8.81 -2.69 -8.63
N PHE A 120 -8.86 -1.85 -7.59
CA PHE A 120 -9.96 -0.96 -7.32
C PHE A 120 -9.47 0.48 -7.31
N ARG A 121 -10.29 1.41 -7.81
CA ARG A 121 -10.09 2.84 -7.68
C ARG A 121 -11.00 3.39 -6.60
N LEU A 122 -10.49 4.30 -5.78
CA LEU A 122 -11.32 5.07 -4.89
C LEU A 122 -12.12 6.11 -5.71
N ASP A 123 -13.43 5.94 -5.77
CA ASP A 123 -14.32 6.87 -6.43
C ASP A 123 -14.92 7.87 -5.43
N GLN A 124 -14.95 9.13 -5.86
CA GLN A 124 -15.55 10.21 -5.11
C GLN A 124 -17.07 10.00 -4.97
N PRO A 125 -17.67 10.39 -3.84
CA PRO A 125 -19.10 10.49 -3.66
C PRO A 125 -19.76 11.20 -4.85
N GLN A 126 -20.69 10.52 -5.51
CA GLN A 126 -21.50 11.09 -6.58
C GLN A 126 -22.98 10.79 -6.32
N PRO A 127 -23.90 11.67 -6.78
CA PRO A 127 -25.34 11.41 -6.68
C PRO A 127 -25.70 10.06 -7.33
N PRO A 128 -26.62 9.26 -6.72
CA PRO A 128 -27.37 9.52 -5.49
C PRO A 128 -26.68 9.02 -4.21
N SER A 129 -25.62 8.23 -4.35
CA SER A 129 -24.91 7.59 -3.24
C SER A 129 -23.71 8.46 -2.85
N TRP A 130 -23.95 9.47 -2.00
CA TRP A 130 -22.94 10.39 -1.46
C TRP A 130 -21.89 9.71 -0.55
N SER A 131 -21.51 8.46 -0.82
CA SER A 131 -20.52 7.67 -0.10
C SER A 131 -19.34 7.29 -0.98
N TRP A 132 -18.15 7.30 -0.38
CA TRP A 132 -16.94 6.79 -1.00
C TRP A 132 -17.07 5.30 -1.29
N ASN A 133 -16.57 4.88 -2.45
CA ASN A 133 -16.61 3.48 -2.84
C ASN A 133 -15.36 3.05 -3.60
N TRP A 134 -15.03 1.77 -3.45
CA TRP A 134 -14.04 1.08 -4.24
C TRP A 134 -14.70 0.56 -5.50
N LYS A 135 -14.36 1.16 -6.64
CA LYS A 135 -14.82 0.72 -7.95
C LYS A 135 -13.79 -0.21 -8.56
N LYS A 136 -14.18 -1.46 -8.85
CA LYS A 136 -13.31 -2.42 -9.55
C LYS A 136 -12.97 -1.88 -10.93
N LEU A 137 -11.68 -1.86 -11.24
CA LEU A 137 -11.17 -1.45 -12.54
C LEU A 137 -11.08 -2.66 -13.46
N THR A 138 -11.40 -2.42 -14.73
CA THR A 138 -11.20 -3.36 -15.83
C THR A 138 -9.86 -3.06 -16.52
N PHE A 139 -9.28 -4.06 -17.17
CA PHE A 139 -7.91 -3.99 -17.72
C PHE A 139 -7.71 -2.86 -18.76
N ASP A 140 -8.76 -2.50 -19.50
CA ASP A 140 -8.80 -1.40 -20.46
C ASP A 140 -8.57 -0.03 -19.81
N THR A 141 -8.91 0.13 -18.53
CA THR A 141 -8.78 1.41 -17.81
C THR A 141 -7.37 1.70 -17.29
N LEU A 142 -6.47 0.71 -17.34
CA LEU A 142 -5.13 0.76 -16.74
C LEU A 142 -3.99 0.56 -17.74
N VAL A 143 -4.25 0.78 -19.03
CA VAL A 143 -3.21 0.74 -20.07
C VAL A 143 -2.05 1.70 -19.79
N ASP A 144 -0.87 1.32 -20.28
CA ASP A 144 0.38 2.11 -20.28
C ASP A 144 0.99 2.29 -18.88
N ARG A 145 0.81 1.32 -17.98
CA ARG A 145 1.33 1.37 -16.61
C ARG A 145 1.84 0.02 -16.17
N SER A 146 2.81 0.04 -15.26
CA SER A 146 3.13 -1.10 -14.40
C SER A 146 2.97 -0.71 -12.94
N ILE A 147 2.53 -1.66 -12.13
CA ILE A 147 2.40 -1.51 -10.69
C ILE A 147 3.40 -2.43 -10.03
N PHE A 148 4.20 -1.90 -9.11
CA PHE A 148 5.11 -2.65 -8.28
C PHE A 148 4.56 -2.67 -6.87
N LEU A 149 4.23 -3.86 -6.37
CA LEU A 149 3.58 -4.07 -5.08
C LEU A 149 4.61 -4.41 -4.02
N LYS A 150 4.51 -3.67 -2.93
CA LYS A 150 5.11 -3.97 -1.63
C LYS A 150 4.36 -3.16 -0.58
N GLN A 151 4.08 -3.76 0.57
CA GLN A 151 3.48 -3.03 1.67
C GLN A 151 4.32 -1.80 2.03
N GLY A 152 3.68 -0.63 2.16
CA GLY A 152 4.29 0.66 2.45
C GLY A 152 5.01 1.33 1.28
N CYS A 153 5.35 0.57 0.24
CA CYS A 153 6.27 0.99 -0.82
C CYS A 153 5.74 0.75 -2.24
N SER A 154 4.44 0.47 -2.38
CA SER A 154 3.88 0.21 -3.70
C SER A 154 3.93 1.46 -4.59
N VAL A 155 4.29 1.29 -5.86
CA VAL A 155 4.46 2.38 -6.83
C VAL A 155 3.85 2.03 -8.18
N SER A 156 3.25 3.02 -8.84
CA SER A 156 2.81 2.91 -10.23
C SER A 156 3.77 3.70 -11.11
N VAL A 157 4.23 3.07 -12.19
CA VAL A 157 5.14 3.67 -13.17
C VAL A 157 4.43 3.73 -14.51
N GLU A 158 4.44 4.90 -15.14
CA GLU A 158 3.92 5.07 -16.49
C GLU A 158 4.93 4.56 -17.52
N MET A 159 4.44 3.80 -18.49
CA MET A 159 5.23 3.26 -19.57
C MET A 159 5.04 4.13 -20.81
N ARG A 160 6.13 4.38 -21.56
CA ARG A 160 6.11 5.25 -22.75
C ARG A 160 5.50 4.60 -24.00
N CYS A 161 5.17 3.32 -23.95
CA CYS A 161 4.57 2.55 -25.04
C CYS A 161 3.37 1.77 -24.53
N PRO A 162 2.36 1.52 -25.38
CA PRO A 162 1.23 0.71 -25.00
C PRO A 162 1.66 -0.70 -24.66
N PHE A 163 1.55 -1.01 -23.37
CA PHE A 163 1.85 -2.30 -22.80
C PHE A 163 0.64 -2.75 -21.97
N PRO A 164 0.32 -4.05 -21.97
CA PRO A 164 -0.65 -4.59 -21.02
C PRO A 164 -0.21 -4.27 -19.59
N LEU A 165 -1.18 -3.94 -18.73
CA LEU A 165 -0.91 -3.66 -17.33
C LEU A 165 -0.23 -4.86 -16.67
N ASN A 166 0.96 -4.63 -16.13
CA ASN A 166 1.71 -5.62 -15.36
C ASN A 166 1.75 -5.24 -13.88
N ILE A 167 1.50 -6.23 -13.04
CA ILE A 167 1.64 -6.13 -11.58
C ILE A 167 2.85 -6.97 -11.18
N TYR A 168 3.93 -6.32 -10.78
CA TYR A 168 5.08 -6.96 -10.17
C TYR A 168 4.88 -7.03 -8.67
N PHE A 169 5.13 -8.18 -8.07
CA PHE A 169 4.90 -8.41 -6.65
C PHE A 169 6.05 -9.17 -6.03
N LEU A 170 6.31 -8.88 -4.76
CA LEU A 170 7.33 -9.53 -3.96
C LEU A 170 6.66 -10.47 -2.96
N ASP A 171 7.42 -11.39 -2.39
CA ASP A 171 6.91 -12.26 -1.35
C ASP A 171 6.62 -11.44 -0.07
N ASP A 172 5.34 -11.39 0.30
CA ASP A 172 4.82 -10.71 1.50
C ASP A 172 4.23 -11.72 2.51
N SER A 173 4.59 -13.00 2.39
CA SER A 173 4.06 -14.11 3.20
C SER A 173 4.41 -14.05 4.69
N ALA A 174 5.35 -13.19 5.11
CA ALA A 174 5.73 -13.00 6.52
C ALA A 174 4.55 -12.61 7.45
N ARG A 175 3.38 -12.28 6.89
CA ARG A 175 2.13 -12.08 7.63
C ARG A 175 1.45 -13.37 8.10
N PHE A 176 1.79 -14.54 7.56
CA PHE A 176 1.11 -15.78 7.93
C PHE A 176 1.50 -16.33 9.30
N ASP A 177 2.59 -15.83 9.90
CA ASP A 177 2.96 -16.20 11.25
C ASP A 177 2.24 -15.29 12.25
N GLY A 178 0.97 -15.63 12.48
CA GLY A 178 0.17 -15.05 13.54
C GLY A 178 0.92 -15.09 14.87
N ALA A 179 0.77 -14.00 15.62
CA ALA A 179 1.16 -13.91 17.01
C ALA A 179 0.74 -15.16 17.81
N GLY A 180 1.72 -15.93 18.27
CA GLY A 180 1.60 -16.65 19.54
C GLY A 180 1.04 -18.08 19.55
N THR A 181 1.38 -18.96 18.60
CA THR A 181 1.33 -20.43 18.87
C THR A 181 2.27 -21.21 17.94
N SER A 182 3.54 -21.35 18.32
CA SER A 182 4.32 -22.59 18.16
C SER A 182 5.75 -22.36 18.65
N GLN A 183 6.11 -23.04 19.74
CA GLN A 183 7.50 -23.27 20.12
C GLN A 183 8.05 -24.34 19.17
N THR A 184 8.86 -24.01 18.16
CA THR A 184 9.93 -24.82 17.53
C THR A 184 10.47 -24.17 16.24
N PRO A 185 11.68 -24.57 15.80
CA PRO A 185 12.98 -23.94 16.03
C PRO A 185 13.31 -22.88 14.95
N GLN A 186 14.45 -22.21 15.09
CA GLN A 186 15.00 -21.19 14.19
C GLN A 186 14.53 -21.30 12.74
N ILE A 187 13.85 -20.26 12.25
CA ILE A 187 13.50 -20.11 10.83
C ILE A 187 14.83 -20.08 10.07
N GLU A 188 15.20 -21.19 9.42
CA GLU A 188 16.42 -21.30 8.59
C GLU A 188 16.45 -20.28 7.44
N ASN A 189 15.31 -19.61 7.15
CA ASN A 189 15.25 -18.54 6.17
C ASN A 189 14.11 -17.54 6.45
N PRO A 190 14.36 -16.42 7.16
CA PRO A 190 13.32 -15.47 7.52
C PRO A 190 12.68 -14.78 6.31
N PHE A 191 13.31 -14.83 5.14
CA PHE A 191 12.84 -14.18 3.91
C PHE A 191 12.84 -15.18 2.73
N PRO A 192 11.82 -16.06 2.65
CA PRO A 192 11.79 -17.17 1.70
C PRO A 192 11.76 -16.73 0.22
N CYS A 193 11.29 -15.51 -0.09
CA CYS A 193 11.26 -14.95 -1.45
C CYS A 193 10.65 -15.91 -2.51
N ARG A 194 9.70 -16.76 -2.10
CA ARG A 194 9.16 -17.86 -2.89
C ARG A 194 8.05 -17.43 -3.83
N ASP A 195 7.20 -16.51 -3.36
CA ASP A 195 6.03 -16.04 -4.08
C ASP A 195 6.24 -14.60 -4.58
N ALA A 196 7.19 -14.46 -5.50
CA ALA A 196 7.51 -13.21 -6.18
C ALA A 196 7.41 -13.41 -7.69
N GLY A 197 6.98 -12.38 -8.41
CA GLY A 197 6.75 -12.50 -9.84
C GLY A 197 6.05 -11.31 -10.48
N ARG A 198 5.48 -11.58 -11.65
CA ARG A 198 4.73 -10.64 -12.47
C ARG A 198 3.39 -11.26 -12.83
N CYS A 199 2.32 -10.49 -12.68
CA CYS A 199 0.99 -10.82 -13.18
C CYS A 199 0.64 -9.90 -14.36
N CYS A 200 0.23 -10.47 -15.48
CA CYS A 200 -0.39 -9.73 -16.58
C CYS A 200 -1.90 -9.64 -16.30
N LEU A 201 -2.44 -8.43 -16.09
CA LEU A 201 -3.84 -8.31 -15.65
C LEU A 201 -4.86 -8.63 -16.77
N VAL A 202 -4.42 -8.70 -18.03
CA VAL A 202 -5.31 -8.98 -19.18
C VAL A 202 -5.82 -10.43 -19.12
N ASP A 203 -4.92 -11.38 -18.88
CA ASP A 203 -5.21 -12.81 -18.84
C ASP A 203 -5.03 -13.41 -17.43
N GLN A 204 -4.66 -12.58 -16.44
CA GLN A 204 -4.28 -13.00 -15.08
C GLN A 204 -3.14 -14.02 -15.07
N SER A 205 -2.32 -14.07 -16.13
CA SER A 205 -1.16 -14.96 -16.18
C SER A 205 -0.12 -14.52 -15.16
N ILE A 206 0.41 -15.47 -14.39
CA ILE A 206 1.40 -15.23 -13.35
C ILE A 206 2.71 -15.93 -13.74
N ASP A 207 3.75 -15.12 -13.90
CA ASP A 207 5.11 -15.56 -14.15
C ASP A 207 5.98 -15.32 -12.92
N HIS A 208 6.58 -16.39 -12.41
CA HIS A 208 7.61 -16.30 -11.36
C HIS A 208 8.95 -15.92 -12.00
N CYS A 209 9.11 -14.64 -12.33
CA CYS A 209 10.26 -14.12 -13.09
C CYS A 209 11.37 -13.50 -12.23
N LEU A 210 11.33 -13.67 -10.90
CA LEU A 210 12.35 -13.15 -9.98
C LEU A 210 13.17 -14.29 -9.37
N PRO A 211 14.46 -14.07 -9.03
CA PRO A 211 15.35 -15.14 -8.57
C PRO A 211 14.83 -15.84 -7.31
N ARG A 212 14.40 -17.11 -7.42
CA ARG A 212 13.90 -17.88 -6.27
C ARG A 212 14.99 -18.24 -5.25
N GLU A 213 16.25 -18.26 -5.69
CA GLU A 213 17.37 -18.76 -4.90
C GLU A 213 18.67 -17.97 -5.11
N PRO A 214 19.48 -17.81 -4.06
CA PRO A 214 19.18 -18.17 -2.67
C PRO A 214 18.20 -17.16 -2.03
N PRO A 215 17.37 -17.58 -1.06
CA PRO A 215 16.53 -16.63 -0.33
C PRO A 215 17.39 -15.65 0.48
N SER A 216 16.86 -14.47 0.80
CA SER A 216 17.65 -13.46 1.47
C SER A 216 17.87 -13.81 2.94
N ASP A 217 19.11 -13.71 3.40
CA ASP A 217 19.52 -13.86 4.80
C ASP A 217 19.41 -12.54 5.60
N CYS A 218 19.29 -11.40 4.92
CA CYS A 218 19.36 -10.07 5.54
C CYS A 218 18.03 -9.32 5.60
N SER A 219 17.18 -9.38 4.56
CA SER A 219 15.94 -8.57 4.49
C SER A 219 14.99 -9.04 3.38
N PRO A 220 13.67 -8.80 3.49
CA PRO A 220 12.78 -9.05 2.37
C PRO A 220 13.11 -8.07 1.23
N TRP A 221 12.83 -8.46 -0.01
CA TRP A 221 13.00 -7.56 -1.15
C TRP A 221 12.12 -6.31 -1.01
N VAL A 222 12.65 -5.18 -1.47
CA VAL A 222 11.97 -3.89 -1.53
C VAL A 222 12.24 -3.22 -2.88
N TRP A 223 11.26 -2.49 -3.39
CA TRP A 223 11.43 -1.68 -4.59
C TRP A 223 12.18 -0.39 -4.24
N PHE A 224 13.32 -0.16 -4.88
CA PHE A 224 14.02 1.13 -4.81
C PHE A 224 13.64 1.97 -6.03
N PHE A 225 12.91 3.06 -5.80
CA PHE A 225 12.62 4.04 -6.84
C PHE A 225 13.39 5.33 -6.55
N LEU A 226 14.34 5.66 -7.42
CA LEU A 226 15.03 6.94 -7.39
C LEU A 226 14.31 7.87 -8.37
N PRO A 227 13.54 8.87 -7.91
CA PRO A 227 12.99 9.86 -8.83
C PRO A 227 14.15 10.60 -9.52
N GLU A 228 14.00 10.91 -10.80
CA GLU A 228 14.96 11.76 -11.51
C GLU A 228 15.18 13.06 -10.74
N SER A 229 16.45 13.45 -10.58
CA SER A 229 16.92 14.54 -9.71
C SER A 229 16.26 15.91 -9.95
N GLY A 230 15.49 16.08 -11.04
CA GLY A 230 14.75 17.30 -11.36
C GLY A 230 13.38 17.47 -10.67
N ALA A 231 12.80 16.42 -10.08
CA ALA A 231 11.45 16.51 -9.48
C ALA A 231 11.42 17.15 -8.07
N MET A 232 12.59 17.49 -7.51
CA MET A 232 12.74 18.24 -6.24
C MET A 232 13.15 19.70 -6.47
N HIS A 233 12.68 20.35 -7.53
CA HIS A 233 12.67 21.82 -7.52
C HIS A 233 11.58 22.32 -6.56
N ARG A 234 12.03 22.72 -5.37
CA ARG A 234 11.31 23.53 -4.39
C ARG A 234 10.52 24.63 -5.09
N SER A 235 9.18 24.60 -4.99
CA SER A 235 8.38 25.82 -5.11
C SER A 235 8.50 26.60 -3.80
N SER A 236 9.60 27.32 -3.62
CA SER A 236 9.59 28.49 -2.73
C SER A 236 9.09 29.68 -3.54
N ALA A 237 7.77 29.82 -3.64
CA ALA A 237 7.19 31.13 -3.95
C ALA A 237 7.19 31.94 -2.64
N MET A 238 8.33 32.56 -2.35
CA MET A 238 8.32 33.87 -1.70
C MET A 238 8.13 34.87 -2.83
N GLU A 239 6.92 35.40 -2.98
CA GLU A 239 6.75 36.71 -3.59
C GLU A 239 6.31 37.66 -2.49
N SER A 240 7.27 38.50 -2.14
CA SER A 240 7.11 39.76 -1.43
C SER A 240 6.35 40.75 -2.29
N VAL A 241 5.27 41.33 -1.74
CA VAL A 241 4.94 42.76 -1.85
C VAL A 241 4.57 43.25 -0.46
#